data_AF-A0A3D1IT80-F1
#
_entry.id   AF-A0A3D1IT80-F1
#
_cell.length_a   1.000
_cell.length_b   1.000
_cell.length_c   1.000
_cell.angle_alpha   90.00
_cell.angle_beta   90.00
_cell.angle_gamma   90.00
#
_symmetry.space_group_name_H-M   'P 1'
#
loop_
_entity.id
_entity.type
_entity.pdbx_description
1 polymer ?
#
loop_
_entity_poly.entity_id
_entity_poly.type
_entity_poly.pdbx_seq_one_letter_code
_entity_poly.pdbx_strand_id
1 'polypeptide(L)'
;MIGGFLGAGKTTSVAALAEHLSATGRKVGLITNDQGRELVDTAMLRSKGFATEEIPGGCFCCRFNSLVDAAGRLTESTRPDVFIAEPVGSCTDLVATVTYPLRRIYGDEFSIAPLSVLVDPVRAARVFGLSEGGQFSEKVIYIYRKQLEEADLIVINKTDLLEPNTLAALQAKLAEEFPNAEVLQISARTGEGLETWFTRITDAEQIARNVMEVDYEVYAEGEALLGWLNATVQLAGTEEFEARPVLQQLAGTMQTHLSEQGAEIAHLKMTLSPDTGLGGDVAIINLVRNDFVPELSADLDAPIESGQLIINLRAEGDPETLCAAVETALATAPAGLAATLDHLEHFRPGKPEPTHRVTDLA
;
A
#
# COMPACT_ATOMS: atom_id res chain seq x y z
N MET A 1 7.21 6.10 10.25
CA MET A 1 6.47 5.06 9.48
C MET A 1 5.45 5.76 8.59
N ILE A 2 5.15 5.19 7.43
CA ILE A 2 4.15 5.72 6.49
C ILE A 2 3.06 4.66 6.31
N GLY A 3 2.00 4.75 7.12
CA GLY A 3 0.83 3.88 7.06
C GLY A 3 -0.25 4.40 6.10
N GLY A 4 -1.41 3.75 6.11
CA GLY A 4 -2.55 4.10 5.27
C GLY A 4 -3.20 2.91 4.59
N PHE A 5 -4.50 3.03 4.33
CA PHE A 5 -5.28 1.93 3.79
C PHE A 5 -4.79 1.46 2.41
N LEU A 6 -5.16 0.24 2.02
CA LEU A 6 -4.80 -0.36 0.73
C LEU A 6 -5.09 0.61 -0.44
N GLY A 7 -4.15 0.80 -1.36
CA GLY A 7 -4.31 1.71 -2.49
C GLY A 7 -4.21 3.22 -2.17
N ALA A 8 -3.85 3.64 -0.96
CA ALA A 8 -3.66 5.06 -0.61
C ALA A 8 -2.42 5.73 -1.27
N GLY A 9 -1.55 4.95 -1.94
CA GLY A 9 -0.34 5.46 -2.58
C GLY A 9 0.92 5.46 -1.70
N LYS A 10 0.95 4.60 -0.67
CA LYS A 10 2.06 4.46 0.28
C LYS A 10 3.42 4.27 -0.40
N THR A 11 3.59 3.22 -1.20
CA THR A 11 4.87 2.91 -1.86
C THR A 11 5.39 4.05 -2.73
N THR A 12 4.50 4.71 -3.49
CA THR A 12 4.86 5.89 -4.29
C THR A 12 5.35 7.04 -3.41
N SER A 13 4.65 7.32 -2.32
CA SER A 13 5.03 8.37 -1.37
C SER A 13 6.31 8.04 -0.59
N VAL A 14 6.54 6.77 -0.25
CA VAL A 14 7.78 6.27 0.37
C VAL A 14 8.96 6.47 -0.57
N ALA A 15 8.82 6.11 -1.85
CA ALA A 15 9.84 6.35 -2.86
C ALA A 15 10.15 7.85 -3.00
N ALA A 16 9.12 8.71 -3.07
CA ALA A 16 9.30 10.15 -3.18
C ALA A 16 10.03 10.76 -1.96
N LEU A 17 9.71 10.31 -0.73
CA LEU A 17 10.43 10.74 0.46
C LEU A 17 11.88 10.25 0.45
N ALA A 18 12.10 8.99 0.04
CA ALA A 18 13.44 8.41 -0.04
C ALA A 18 14.33 9.16 -1.06
N GLU A 19 13.77 9.52 -2.22
CA GLU A 19 14.43 10.35 -3.23
C GLU A 19 14.76 11.74 -2.68
N HIS A 20 13.81 12.39 -2.00
CA HIS A 20 14.00 13.70 -1.38
C HIS A 20 15.12 13.69 -0.32
N LEU A 21 15.11 12.72 0.59
CA LEU A 21 16.14 12.58 1.63
C LEU A 21 17.51 12.24 1.03
N SER A 22 17.55 11.40 0.00
CA SER A 22 18.81 11.07 -0.70
C SER A 22 19.40 12.28 -1.41
N ALA A 23 18.54 13.13 -2.00
CA ALA A 23 18.96 14.38 -2.63
C ALA A 23 19.55 15.40 -1.63
N THR A 24 19.18 15.32 -0.35
CA THR A 24 19.79 16.10 0.73
C THR A 24 21.01 15.43 1.36
N GLY A 25 21.48 14.31 0.79
CA GLY A 25 22.69 13.61 1.20
C GLY A 25 22.50 12.56 2.31
N ARG A 26 21.26 12.25 2.70
CA ARG A 26 20.94 11.23 3.70
C ARG A 26 20.92 9.85 3.07
N LYS A 27 21.50 8.86 3.75
CA LYS A 27 21.35 7.45 3.38
C LYS A 27 20.03 6.90 3.91
N VAL A 28 19.23 6.32 3.02
CA VAL A 28 17.89 5.83 3.36
C VAL A 28 17.87 4.30 3.33
N GLY A 29 17.37 3.70 4.40
CA GLY A 29 17.01 2.27 4.47
C GLY A 29 15.49 2.11 4.40
N LEU A 30 15.01 1.29 3.49
CA LEU A 30 13.57 1.04 3.31
C LEU A 30 13.20 -0.34 3.86
N ILE A 31 12.09 -0.42 4.59
CA ILE A 31 11.54 -1.68 5.07
C ILE A 31 10.07 -1.77 4.62
N THR A 32 9.77 -2.71 3.74
CA THR A 32 8.42 -2.94 3.22
C THR A 32 7.80 -4.20 3.81
N ASN A 33 6.47 -4.26 3.78
CA ASN A 33 5.71 -5.34 4.40
C ASN A 33 4.43 -5.65 3.62
N ASP A 34 4.18 -6.94 3.41
CA ASP A 34 2.92 -7.49 2.91
C ASP A 34 2.65 -8.82 3.63
N GLN A 35 1.39 -9.21 3.63
CA GLN A 35 0.95 -10.52 4.06
C GLN A 35 1.39 -11.62 3.07
N GLY A 36 1.63 -11.28 1.80
CA GLY A 36 2.13 -12.19 0.77
C GLY A 36 3.63 -12.48 0.83
N ARG A 37 4.10 -13.35 -0.09
CA ARG A 37 5.52 -13.72 -0.23
C ARG A 37 6.27 -13.04 -1.38
N GLU A 38 5.55 -12.49 -2.36
CA GLU A 38 6.13 -11.81 -3.52
C GLU A 38 5.73 -10.33 -3.52
N LEU A 39 6.65 -9.48 -3.07
CA LEU A 39 6.43 -8.04 -3.00
C LEU A 39 6.98 -7.29 -4.22
N VAL A 40 6.06 -6.98 -5.14
CA VAL A 40 6.32 -6.07 -6.27
C VAL A 40 6.87 -4.72 -5.78
N ASP A 41 6.39 -4.25 -4.63
CA ASP A 41 6.81 -2.98 -4.05
C ASP A 41 8.29 -2.98 -3.63
N THR A 42 8.78 -4.09 -3.06
CA THR A 42 10.21 -4.26 -2.74
C THR A 42 11.06 -4.22 -4.00
N ALA A 43 10.65 -4.94 -5.05
CA ALA A 43 11.38 -4.99 -6.31
C ALA A 43 11.43 -3.61 -6.98
N MET A 44 10.31 -2.87 -6.97
CA MET A 44 10.22 -1.49 -7.47
C MET A 44 11.17 -0.54 -6.73
N LEU A 45 11.23 -0.62 -5.39
CA LEU A 45 12.11 0.25 -4.61
C LEU A 45 13.59 -0.10 -4.84
N ARG A 46 13.92 -1.39 -4.99
CA ARG A 46 15.28 -1.82 -5.32
C ARG A 46 15.70 -1.38 -6.72
N SER A 47 14.81 -1.41 -7.71
CA SER A 47 15.13 -0.94 -9.07
C SER A 47 15.42 0.55 -9.12
N LYS A 48 14.86 1.34 -8.20
CA LYS A 48 15.21 2.75 -7.95
C LYS A 48 16.55 2.95 -7.23
N GLY A 49 17.26 1.88 -6.88
CA GLY A 49 18.57 1.93 -6.22
C GLY A 49 18.52 2.05 -4.69
N PHE A 50 17.35 1.89 -4.07
CA PHE A 50 17.22 1.94 -2.62
C PHE A 50 17.63 0.63 -1.94
N ALA A 51 18.26 0.75 -0.78
CA ALA A 51 18.54 -0.37 0.10
C ALA A 51 17.24 -0.78 0.81
N THR A 52 16.63 -1.86 0.34
CA THR A 52 15.29 -2.27 0.77
C THR A 52 15.28 -3.69 1.32
N GLU A 53 14.84 -3.83 2.56
CA GLU A 53 14.49 -5.10 3.20
C GLU A 53 12.99 -5.33 3.21
N GLU A 54 12.60 -6.59 3.34
CA GLU A 54 11.22 -7.02 3.26
C GLU A 54 10.87 -7.93 4.43
N ILE A 55 9.63 -7.79 4.90
CA ILE A 55 9.03 -8.68 5.90
C ILE A 55 7.80 -9.33 5.26
N PRO A 56 7.88 -10.60 4.85
CA PRO A 56 6.74 -11.32 4.29
C PRO A 56 5.88 -11.96 5.40
N GLY A 57 4.64 -12.31 5.05
CA GLY A 57 3.84 -13.25 5.85
C GLY A 57 3.39 -12.72 7.22
N GLY A 58 3.06 -11.43 7.34
CA GLY A 58 2.42 -10.84 8.52
C GLY A 58 2.76 -9.37 8.73
N CYS A 59 1.89 -8.61 9.41
CA CYS A 59 2.16 -7.19 9.68
C CYS A 59 3.35 -6.99 10.65
N PHE A 60 4.04 -5.84 10.57
CA PHE A 60 5.04 -5.36 11.55
C PHE A 60 4.67 -5.63 13.02
N CYS A 61 3.41 -5.47 13.42
CA CYS A 61 2.97 -5.73 14.79
C CYS A 61 3.17 -7.22 15.20
N CYS A 62 2.90 -8.15 14.28
CA CYS A 62 3.04 -9.61 14.47
C CYS A 62 4.46 -10.11 14.16
N ARG A 63 5.25 -9.29 13.47
CA ARG A 63 6.60 -9.59 12.99
C ARG A 63 7.62 -8.58 13.51
N PHE A 64 7.44 -8.12 14.74
CA PHE A 64 8.27 -7.07 15.33
C PHE A 64 9.77 -7.43 15.32
N ASN A 65 10.10 -8.67 15.70
CA ASN A 65 11.49 -9.13 15.67
C ASN A 65 12.07 -9.14 14.25
N SER A 66 11.27 -9.50 13.24
CA SER A 66 11.70 -9.45 11.84
C SER A 66 11.95 -8.01 11.37
N LEU A 67 11.22 -7.03 11.91
CA LEU A 67 11.45 -5.60 11.65
C LEU A 67 12.79 -5.15 12.22
N VAL A 68 13.08 -5.56 13.46
CA VAL A 68 14.38 -5.31 14.11
C VAL A 68 15.52 -5.98 13.32
N ASP A 69 15.36 -7.23 12.91
CA ASP A 69 16.37 -7.96 12.14
C ASP A 69 16.62 -7.30 10.76
N ALA A 70 15.55 -6.86 10.08
CA ALA A 70 15.65 -6.13 8.81
C ALA A 70 16.41 -4.80 8.97
N ALA A 71 16.08 -4.02 10.01
CA ALA A 71 16.80 -2.81 10.33
C ALA A 71 18.29 -3.09 10.65
N GLY A 72 18.58 -4.19 11.36
CA GLY A 72 19.94 -4.66 11.61
C GLY A 72 20.73 -4.96 10.33
N ARG A 73 20.16 -5.74 9.40
CA ARG A 73 20.78 -6.04 8.10
C ARG A 73 21.07 -4.78 7.26
N LEU A 74 20.15 -3.82 7.25
CA LEU A 74 20.37 -2.53 6.60
C LEU A 74 21.46 -1.72 7.30
N THR A 75 21.50 -1.73 8.63
CA THR A 75 22.53 -1.06 9.42
C THR A 75 23.92 -1.62 9.09
N GLU A 76 24.05 -2.95 8.99
CA GLU A 76 25.32 -3.60 8.63
C GLU A 76 25.75 -3.31 7.19
N SER A 77 24.82 -3.35 6.24
CA SER A 77 25.11 -3.26 4.82
C SER A 77 25.31 -1.83 4.31
N THR A 78 24.46 -0.88 4.74
CA THR A 78 24.44 0.49 4.17
C THR A 78 24.62 1.60 5.19
N ARG A 79 24.43 1.32 6.49
CA ARG A 79 24.47 2.30 7.59
C ARG A 79 23.60 3.53 7.26
N PRO A 80 22.27 3.36 7.14
CA PRO A 80 21.37 4.44 6.79
C PRO A 80 21.26 5.47 7.93
N ASP A 81 21.05 6.73 7.56
CA ASP A 81 20.76 7.82 8.50
C ASP A 81 19.27 7.86 8.89
N VAL A 82 18.41 7.24 8.08
CA VAL A 82 16.95 7.20 8.27
C VAL A 82 16.40 5.86 7.79
N PHE A 83 15.48 5.30 8.57
CA PHE A 83 14.62 4.20 8.14
C PHE A 83 13.25 4.71 7.74
N ILE A 84 12.76 4.30 6.57
CA ILE A 84 11.36 4.48 6.18
C ILE A 84 10.72 3.11 6.13
N ALA A 85 9.68 2.93 6.94
CA ALA A 85 8.96 1.67 7.07
C ALA A 85 7.52 1.84 6.53
N GLU A 86 7.16 0.97 5.59
CA GLU A 86 5.83 0.85 4.98
C GLU A 86 5.13 -0.43 5.52
N PRO A 87 4.17 -0.30 6.44
CA PRO A 87 3.39 -1.43 6.94
C PRO A 87 2.34 -1.88 5.92
N VAL A 88 1.79 -3.09 6.11
CA VAL A 88 0.63 -3.58 5.34
C VAL A 88 -0.52 -2.58 5.40
N GLY A 89 -1.19 -2.36 4.27
CA GLY A 89 -2.28 -1.39 4.19
C GLY A 89 -3.52 -1.70 5.02
N SER A 90 -3.72 -2.93 5.49
CA SER A 90 -4.79 -3.28 6.44
C SER A 90 -4.37 -3.14 7.91
N CYS A 91 -3.11 -2.79 8.18
CA CYS A 91 -2.59 -2.80 9.54
C CYS A 91 -2.93 -1.54 10.34
N THR A 92 -3.30 -1.72 11.62
CA THR A 92 -3.50 -0.63 12.59
C THR A 92 -2.89 -1.00 13.95
N ASP A 93 -2.96 -0.08 14.91
CA ASP A 93 -2.35 -0.14 16.24
C ASP A 93 -0.81 -0.16 16.21
N LEU A 94 -0.23 0.42 15.16
CA LEU A 94 1.22 0.49 14.93
C LEU A 94 1.93 1.28 16.04
N VAL A 95 1.30 2.33 16.58
CA VAL A 95 1.91 3.12 17.65
C VAL A 95 2.15 2.26 18.89
N ALA A 96 1.14 1.52 19.35
CA ALA A 96 1.23 0.72 20.57
C ALA A 96 2.03 -0.58 20.37
N THR A 97 2.04 -1.13 19.16
CA THR A 97 2.63 -2.45 18.87
C THR A 97 4.00 -2.39 18.21
N VAL A 98 4.38 -1.25 17.62
CA VAL A 98 5.66 -1.07 16.93
C VAL A 98 6.40 0.14 17.49
N THR A 99 5.80 1.33 17.46
CA THR A 99 6.52 2.55 17.82
C THR A 99 6.97 2.58 19.27
N TYR A 100 6.07 2.34 20.23
CA TYR A 100 6.42 2.34 21.65
C TYR A 100 7.40 1.23 22.03
N PRO A 101 7.26 -0.02 21.53
CA PRO A 101 8.30 -1.03 21.70
C PRO A 101 9.67 -0.61 21.15
N LEU A 102 9.74 0.01 19.96
CA LEU A 102 11.00 0.53 19.42
C LEU A 102 11.61 1.60 20.34
N ARG A 103 10.80 2.56 20.83
CA ARG A 103 11.27 3.56 21.80
C ARG A 103 11.81 2.93 23.08
N ARG A 104 11.14 1.90 23.59
CA ARG A 104 11.56 1.24 24.82
C ARG A 104 12.86 0.46 24.65
N ILE A 105 13.07 -0.16 23.49
CA ILE A 105 14.25 -0.99 23.21
C ILE A 105 15.47 -0.13 22.91
N TYR A 106 15.29 0.91 22.09
CA TYR A 106 16.40 1.72 21.58
C TYR A 106 16.58 3.06 22.30
N GLY A 107 15.60 3.51 23.08
CA GLY A 107 15.67 4.76 23.82
C GLY A 107 16.08 5.93 22.94
N ASP A 108 17.08 6.67 23.40
CA ASP A 108 17.60 7.87 22.73
C ASP A 108 18.46 7.56 21.49
N GLU A 109 18.74 6.28 21.18
CA GLU A 109 19.48 5.92 19.97
C GLU A 109 18.66 6.14 18.69
N PHE A 110 17.33 6.21 18.80
CA PHE A 110 16.42 6.44 17.69
C PHE A 110 15.44 7.58 17.99
N SER A 111 15.45 8.60 17.14
CA SER A 111 14.33 9.52 17.03
C SER A 111 13.27 8.91 16.12
N ILE A 112 12.00 8.97 16.55
CA ILE A 112 10.89 8.45 15.76
C ILE A 112 10.04 9.61 15.28
N ALA A 113 10.00 9.78 13.96
CA ALA A 113 9.16 10.75 13.28
C ALA A 113 7.65 10.47 13.48
N PRO A 114 6.79 11.50 13.34
CA PRO A 114 5.34 11.37 13.33
C PRO A 114 4.82 10.23 12.45
N LEU A 115 3.83 9.47 12.94
CA LEU A 115 3.15 8.47 12.13
C LEU A 115 2.27 9.18 11.09
N SER A 116 2.64 9.06 9.81
CA SER A 116 1.82 9.53 8.71
C SER A 116 0.90 8.42 8.23
N VAL A 117 -0.39 8.72 8.08
CA VAL A 117 -1.40 7.80 7.55
C VAL A 117 -2.01 8.40 6.30
N LEU A 118 -1.71 7.77 5.16
CA LEU A 118 -2.17 8.23 3.86
C LEU A 118 -3.61 7.77 3.60
N VAL A 119 -4.40 8.67 3.01
CA VAL A 119 -5.77 8.38 2.60
C VAL A 119 -5.97 8.62 1.11
N ASP A 120 -6.68 7.70 0.46
CA ASP A 120 -7.25 7.93 -0.87
C ASP A 120 -8.49 8.85 -0.71
N PRO A 121 -8.54 9.98 -1.42
CA PRO A 121 -9.49 11.05 -1.10
C PRO A 121 -10.90 10.70 -1.55
N VAL A 122 -11.05 9.97 -2.65
CA VAL A 122 -12.35 9.49 -3.14
C VAL A 122 -12.95 8.48 -2.16
N ARG A 123 -12.14 7.53 -1.68
CA ARG A 123 -12.58 6.56 -0.68
C ARG A 123 -12.92 7.24 0.65
N ALA A 124 -12.08 8.15 1.12
CA ALA A 124 -12.32 8.89 2.35
C ALA A 124 -13.63 9.68 2.25
N ALA A 125 -13.87 10.39 1.14
CA ALA A 125 -15.11 11.11 0.91
C ALA A 125 -16.35 10.20 1.02
N ARG A 126 -16.28 8.96 0.53
CA ARG A 126 -17.36 7.97 0.72
C ARG A 126 -17.52 7.56 2.18
N VAL A 127 -16.44 7.11 2.82
CA VAL A 127 -16.46 6.62 4.22
C VAL A 127 -17.00 7.68 5.19
N PHE A 128 -16.73 8.96 4.93
CA PHE A 128 -17.22 10.07 5.76
C PHE A 128 -18.53 10.71 5.27
N GLY A 129 -19.21 10.09 4.30
CA GLY A 129 -20.55 10.51 3.84
C GLY A 129 -20.58 11.82 3.04
N LEU A 130 -19.45 12.21 2.46
CA LEU A 130 -19.31 13.39 1.60
C LEU A 130 -19.53 13.07 0.11
N SER A 131 -19.58 11.79 -0.26
CA SER A 131 -19.82 11.32 -1.62
C SER A 131 -20.51 9.95 -1.60
N GLU A 132 -21.26 9.66 -2.66
CA GLU A 132 -21.89 8.35 -2.87
C GLU A 132 -20.89 7.34 -3.47
N GLY A 133 -21.22 6.04 -3.36
CA GLY A 133 -20.50 4.94 -4.00
C GLY A 133 -20.33 3.72 -3.09
N GLY A 134 -19.69 2.69 -3.64
CA GLY A 134 -19.35 1.48 -2.89
C GLY A 134 -18.52 1.78 -1.64
N GLN A 135 -18.85 1.10 -0.55
CA GLN A 135 -18.14 1.16 0.71
C GLN A 135 -17.83 -0.25 1.16
N PHE A 136 -16.72 -0.40 1.88
CA PHE A 136 -16.41 -1.65 2.55
C PHE A 136 -17.38 -1.91 3.71
N SER A 137 -17.43 -3.13 4.22
CA SER A 137 -18.20 -3.44 5.43
C SER A 137 -17.75 -2.62 6.63
N GLU A 138 -18.62 -2.52 7.64
CA GLU A 138 -18.36 -1.81 8.89
C GLU A 138 -17.09 -2.30 9.59
N LYS A 139 -16.75 -3.59 9.46
CA LYS A 139 -15.54 -4.18 10.09
C LYS A 139 -14.26 -3.77 9.37
N VAL A 140 -14.29 -3.62 8.06
CA VAL A 140 -13.16 -3.07 7.29
C VAL A 140 -13.05 -1.56 7.52
N ILE A 141 -14.19 -0.84 7.58
CA ILE A 141 -14.23 0.58 7.93
C ILE A 141 -13.69 0.82 9.35
N TYR A 142 -13.94 -0.10 10.29
CA TYR A 142 -13.37 -0.03 11.64
C TYR A 142 -11.84 0.05 11.59
N ILE A 143 -11.18 -0.82 10.82
CA ILE A 143 -9.73 -0.81 10.61
C ILE A 143 -9.28 0.53 10.02
N TYR A 144 -9.96 0.97 8.95
CA TYR A 144 -9.67 2.23 8.28
C TYR A 144 -9.71 3.42 9.25
N ARG A 145 -10.74 3.49 10.12
CA ARG A 145 -10.86 4.56 11.11
C ARG A 145 -9.81 4.46 12.21
N LYS A 146 -9.44 3.25 12.63
CA LYS A 146 -8.38 3.05 13.63
C LYS A 146 -7.01 3.49 13.12
N GLN A 147 -6.71 3.30 11.84
CA GLN A 147 -5.51 3.88 11.23
C GLN A 147 -5.50 5.41 11.35
N LEU A 148 -6.64 6.08 11.15
CA LEU A 148 -6.73 7.55 11.27
C LEU A 148 -6.66 8.04 12.72
N GLU A 149 -7.24 7.29 13.65
CA GLU A 149 -7.25 7.62 15.07
C GLU A 149 -5.83 7.59 15.68
N GLU A 150 -4.96 6.67 15.25
CA GLU A 150 -3.56 6.61 15.72
C GLU A 150 -2.61 7.58 15.01
N ALA A 151 -3.06 8.27 13.96
CA ALA A 151 -2.20 9.11 13.14
C ALA A 151 -1.71 10.36 13.90
N ASP A 152 -0.46 10.73 13.67
CA ASP A 152 0.03 12.08 13.97
C ASP A 152 -0.27 13.02 12.81
N LEU A 153 -0.09 12.53 11.58
CA LEU A 153 -0.39 13.24 10.34
C LEU A 153 -1.37 12.40 9.51
N ILE A 154 -2.54 12.96 9.20
CA ILE A 154 -3.43 12.39 8.17
C ILE A 154 -3.09 13.07 6.86
N VAL A 155 -2.66 12.29 5.87
CA VAL A 155 -2.16 12.80 4.60
C VAL A 155 -3.15 12.43 3.50
N ILE A 156 -3.96 13.41 3.08
CA ILE A 156 -4.86 13.25 1.92
C ILE A 156 -4.01 13.25 0.66
N ASN A 157 -3.79 12.07 0.09
CA ASN A 157 -3.02 11.90 -1.13
C ASN A 157 -3.92 12.08 -2.37
N LYS A 158 -3.33 12.02 -3.57
CA LYS A 158 -4.02 12.03 -4.86
C LYS A 158 -5.05 13.17 -4.97
N THR A 159 -4.71 14.34 -4.44
CA THR A 159 -5.62 15.49 -4.40
C THR A 159 -6.05 15.94 -5.79
N ASP A 160 -5.27 15.59 -6.81
CA ASP A 160 -5.60 15.72 -8.23
C ASP A 160 -6.87 14.96 -8.68
N LEU A 161 -7.40 14.04 -7.86
CA LEU A 161 -8.62 13.29 -8.15
C LEU A 161 -9.91 13.90 -7.60
N LEU A 162 -9.85 14.95 -6.77
CA LEU A 162 -11.03 15.60 -6.22
C LEU A 162 -11.10 17.08 -6.58
N GLU A 163 -12.32 17.55 -6.80
CA GLU A 163 -12.61 18.97 -6.92
C GLU A 163 -12.26 19.73 -5.62
N PRO A 164 -11.77 20.98 -5.70
CA PRO A 164 -11.28 21.73 -4.54
C PRO A 164 -12.30 21.85 -3.38
N ASN A 165 -13.59 22.00 -3.68
CA ASN A 165 -14.64 22.12 -2.66
C ASN A 165 -14.83 20.81 -1.87
N THR A 166 -14.83 19.67 -2.56
CA THR A 166 -14.98 18.35 -1.93
C THR A 166 -13.73 18.03 -1.11
N LEU A 167 -12.55 18.37 -1.62
CA LEU A 167 -11.30 18.22 -0.89
C LEU A 167 -11.25 19.06 0.39
N ALA A 168 -11.70 20.32 0.32
CA ALA A 168 -11.80 21.19 1.50
C ALA A 168 -12.81 20.65 2.55
N ALA A 169 -13.96 20.16 2.09
CA ALA A 169 -14.94 19.53 2.97
C ALA A 169 -14.39 18.26 3.64
N LEU A 170 -13.65 17.43 2.90
CA LEU A 170 -12.98 16.25 3.43
C LEU A 170 -11.92 16.61 4.47
N GLN A 171 -11.08 17.61 4.18
CA GLN A 171 -10.07 18.06 5.14
C GLN A 171 -10.72 18.56 6.44
N ALA A 172 -11.78 19.38 6.34
CA ALA A 172 -12.51 19.87 7.51
C ALA A 172 -13.13 18.73 8.32
N LYS A 173 -13.72 17.73 7.64
CA LYS A 173 -14.33 16.58 8.28
C LYS A 173 -13.30 15.71 9.02
N LEU A 174 -12.14 15.46 8.40
CA LEU A 174 -11.05 14.72 9.03
C LEU A 174 -10.47 15.48 10.24
N ALA A 175 -10.30 16.79 10.14
CA ALA A 175 -9.79 17.61 11.24
C ALA A 175 -10.77 17.70 12.42
N GLU A 176 -12.08 17.74 12.15
CA GLU A 176 -13.13 17.69 13.18
C GLU A 176 -13.12 16.34 13.92
N GLU A 177 -13.02 15.24 13.17
CA GLU A 177 -13.16 13.90 13.72
C GLU A 177 -11.88 13.37 14.39
N PHE A 178 -10.71 13.77 13.88
CA PHE A 178 -9.39 13.36 14.38
C PHE A 178 -8.59 14.58 14.85
N PRO A 179 -9.01 15.26 15.94
CA PRO A 179 -8.41 16.53 16.37
C PRO A 179 -6.96 16.42 16.84
N ASN A 180 -6.46 15.20 17.08
CA ASN A 180 -5.08 14.96 17.46
C ASN A 180 -4.14 14.85 16.24
N ALA A 181 -4.67 14.75 15.02
CA ALA A 181 -3.88 14.63 13.80
C ALA A 181 -3.85 15.94 13.00
N GLU A 182 -2.68 16.33 12.48
CA GLU A 182 -2.59 17.39 11.47
C GLU A 182 -3.04 16.81 10.12
N VAL A 183 -3.95 17.50 9.42
CA VAL A 183 -4.46 17.06 8.12
C VAL A 183 -3.77 17.81 6.99
N LEU A 184 -2.97 17.07 6.20
CA LEU A 184 -2.18 17.57 5.08
C LEU A 184 -2.77 17.12 3.74
N GLN A 185 -2.47 17.86 2.69
CA GLN A 185 -2.89 17.59 1.30
C GLN A 185 -1.66 17.41 0.41
N ILE A 186 -1.60 16.31 -0.33
CA ILE A 186 -0.52 16.04 -1.27
C ILE A 186 -1.04 15.37 -2.56
N SER A 187 -0.26 15.47 -3.63
CA SER A 187 -0.29 14.51 -4.72
C SER A 187 1.12 13.98 -4.96
N ALA A 188 1.33 12.71 -4.61
CA ALA A 188 2.60 12.03 -4.89
C ALA A 188 2.89 11.90 -6.40
N ARG A 189 1.87 12.08 -7.25
CA ARG A 189 2.00 12.08 -8.71
C ARG A 189 2.54 13.40 -9.24
N THR A 190 1.95 14.52 -8.83
CA THR A 190 2.31 15.84 -9.35
C THR A 190 3.43 16.51 -8.54
N GLY A 191 3.70 16.01 -7.34
CA GLY A 191 4.64 16.59 -6.38
C GLY A 191 4.02 17.68 -5.49
N GLU A 192 2.76 18.05 -5.72
CA GLU A 192 2.07 19.07 -4.95
C GLU A 192 1.99 18.69 -3.46
N GLY A 193 2.31 19.63 -2.58
CA GLY A 193 2.24 19.47 -1.12
C GLY A 193 3.33 18.58 -0.50
N LEU A 194 4.14 17.86 -1.29
CA LEU A 194 5.15 16.93 -0.77
C LEU A 194 6.17 17.63 0.12
N GLU A 195 6.67 18.80 -0.27
CA GLU A 195 7.67 19.55 0.52
C GLU A 195 7.15 19.90 1.93
N THR A 196 5.89 20.34 2.02
CA THR A 196 5.25 20.64 3.31
C THR A 196 5.17 19.39 4.19
N TRP A 197 4.73 18.27 3.63
CA TRP A 197 4.64 17.01 4.37
C TRP A 197 6.02 16.48 4.77
N PHE A 198 7.00 16.51 3.86
CA PHE A 198 8.36 16.06 4.11
C PHE A 198 9.02 16.88 5.23
N THR A 199 8.88 18.20 5.20
CA THR A 199 9.36 19.07 6.28
C THR A 199 8.71 18.68 7.61
N ARG A 200 7.39 18.45 7.63
CA ARG A 200 6.67 18.06 8.86
C ARG A 200 7.15 16.72 9.43
N ILE A 201 7.38 15.72 8.59
CA ILE A 201 7.82 14.39 9.06
C ILE A 201 9.31 14.36 9.43
N THR A 202 10.15 15.24 8.88
CA THR A 202 11.59 15.30 9.20
C THR A 202 11.95 16.19 10.38
N ASP A 203 11.16 17.24 10.64
CA ASP A 203 11.49 18.26 11.65
C ASP A 203 10.81 18.03 13.01
N ALA A 204 9.89 17.06 13.07
CA ALA A 204 9.15 16.72 14.28
C ALA A 204 9.50 15.32 14.77
N GLU A 205 9.32 15.12 16.07
CA GLU A 205 9.29 13.79 16.69
C GLU A 205 7.85 13.44 17.01
N GLN A 206 7.53 12.16 16.95
CA GLN A 206 6.20 11.69 17.36
C GLN A 206 5.94 12.06 18.82
N ILE A 207 4.76 12.59 19.09
CA ILE A 207 4.34 12.90 20.45
C ILE A 207 3.75 11.63 21.07
N ALA A 208 4.21 11.26 22.27
CA ALA A 208 3.61 10.15 23.00
C ALA A 208 2.17 10.51 23.43
N ARG A 209 1.22 9.63 23.15
CA ARG A 209 -0.22 9.79 23.42
C ARG A 209 -0.78 8.55 24.10
N ASN A 210 -1.96 8.71 24.71
CA ASN A 210 -2.71 7.58 25.23
C ASN A 210 -2.87 6.51 24.14
N VAL A 211 -2.68 5.26 24.54
CA VAL A 211 -2.85 4.11 23.65
C VAL A 211 -4.31 4.06 23.20
N MET A 212 -4.49 3.94 21.89
CA MET A 212 -5.80 3.75 21.28
C MET A 212 -6.40 2.40 21.73
N GLU A 213 -7.69 2.39 22.04
CA GLU A 213 -8.42 1.16 22.30
C GLU A 213 -8.71 0.43 20.98
N VAL A 214 -8.41 -0.86 20.93
CA VAL A 214 -8.60 -1.71 19.74
C VAL A 214 -9.31 -2.99 20.13
N ASP A 215 -10.43 -3.24 19.46
CA ASP A 215 -11.15 -4.50 19.50
C ASP A 215 -10.51 -5.45 18.47
N TYR A 216 -9.65 -6.33 18.97
CA TYR A 216 -8.94 -7.29 18.14
C TYR A 216 -9.84 -8.36 17.51
N GLU A 217 -11.07 -8.54 18.01
CA GLU A 217 -12.03 -9.45 17.38
C GLU A 217 -12.59 -8.79 16.12
N VAL A 218 -13.10 -7.56 16.24
CA VAL A 218 -13.58 -6.78 15.07
C VAL A 218 -12.46 -6.56 14.07
N TYR A 219 -11.25 -6.27 14.55
CA TYR A 219 -10.08 -6.13 13.69
C TYR A 219 -9.79 -7.44 12.93
N ALA A 220 -9.75 -8.59 13.61
CA ALA A 220 -9.50 -9.88 12.96
C ALA A 220 -10.58 -10.22 11.92
N GLU A 221 -11.85 -9.96 12.23
CA GLU A 221 -12.93 -10.18 11.30
C GLU A 221 -12.85 -9.25 10.08
N GLY A 222 -12.49 -7.98 10.27
CA GLY A 222 -12.29 -7.02 9.18
C GLY A 222 -11.11 -7.40 8.26
N GLU A 223 -9.99 -7.84 8.82
CA GLU A 223 -8.85 -8.37 8.06
C GLU A 223 -9.27 -9.60 7.26
N ALA A 224 -9.99 -10.53 7.91
CA ALA A 224 -10.41 -11.77 7.26
C ALA A 224 -11.37 -11.54 6.09
N LEU A 225 -12.16 -10.45 6.08
CA LEU A 225 -13.06 -10.09 4.97
C LEU A 225 -12.32 -9.64 3.70
N LEU A 226 -11.11 -9.11 3.87
CA LEU A 226 -10.26 -8.76 2.75
C LEU A 226 -9.59 -10.06 2.22
N GLY A 227 -9.79 -10.36 0.95
CA GLY A 227 -9.11 -11.44 0.24
C GLY A 227 -7.76 -10.97 -0.30
N TRP A 228 -6.73 -11.80 -0.14
CA TRP A 228 -5.40 -11.59 -0.72
C TRP A 228 -5.22 -12.56 -1.87
N LEU A 229 -4.76 -12.05 -3.01
CA LEU A 229 -4.30 -12.84 -4.13
C LEU A 229 -2.99 -12.27 -4.71
N ASN A 230 -2.00 -13.13 -4.85
CA ASN A 230 -0.79 -12.89 -5.62
C ASN A 230 -0.72 -13.93 -6.74
N ALA A 231 -0.48 -13.49 -7.97
CA ALA A 231 -0.31 -14.39 -9.10
C ALA A 231 0.86 -13.95 -9.97
N THR A 232 1.57 -14.92 -10.50
CA THR A 232 2.63 -14.73 -11.50
C THR A 232 2.20 -15.47 -12.75
N VAL A 233 2.15 -14.74 -13.85
CA VAL A 233 1.60 -15.20 -15.12
C VAL A 233 2.63 -14.94 -16.20
N GLN A 234 3.02 -15.98 -16.94
CA GLN A 234 3.82 -15.85 -18.14
C GLN A 234 2.92 -15.45 -19.31
N LEU A 235 3.21 -14.30 -19.94
CA LEU A 235 2.59 -13.87 -21.18
C LEU A 235 3.52 -14.19 -22.36
N ALA A 236 2.97 -14.77 -23.42
CA ALA A 236 3.69 -15.05 -24.66
C ALA A 236 2.78 -14.85 -25.88
N GLY A 237 3.14 -13.93 -26.75
CA GLY A 237 2.44 -13.64 -27.99
C GLY A 237 2.92 -14.51 -29.15
N THR A 238 2.02 -14.80 -30.10
CA THR A 238 2.43 -15.32 -31.42
C THR A 238 3.05 -14.23 -32.30
N GLU A 239 2.75 -12.97 -31.99
CA GLU A 239 3.33 -11.73 -32.53
C GLU A 239 3.60 -10.78 -31.36
N GLU A 240 4.36 -9.71 -31.59
CA GLU A 240 4.58 -8.66 -30.59
C GLU A 240 3.26 -8.00 -30.16
N PHE A 241 3.13 -7.64 -28.89
CA PHE A 241 1.96 -7.00 -28.32
C PHE A 241 2.31 -5.77 -27.48
N GLU A 242 1.39 -4.81 -27.47
CA GLU A 242 1.46 -3.61 -26.65
C GLU A 242 1.01 -3.92 -25.21
N ALA A 243 1.77 -3.48 -24.21
CA ALA A 243 1.47 -3.75 -22.81
C ALA A 243 0.16 -3.10 -22.34
N ARG A 244 -0.05 -1.82 -22.67
CA ARG A 244 -1.20 -1.04 -22.18
C ARG A 244 -2.55 -1.68 -22.51
N PRO A 245 -2.90 -2.02 -23.77
CA PRO A 245 -4.19 -2.61 -24.09
C PRO A 245 -4.44 -3.94 -23.37
N VAL A 246 -3.41 -4.79 -23.27
CA VAL A 246 -3.48 -6.07 -22.57
C VAL A 246 -3.78 -5.85 -21.09
N LEU A 247 -3.00 -5.00 -20.42
CA LEU A 247 -3.17 -4.72 -19.00
C LEU A 247 -4.53 -4.07 -18.69
N GLN A 248 -5.00 -3.15 -19.54
CA GLN A 248 -6.31 -2.53 -19.39
C GLN A 248 -7.45 -3.53 -19.53
N GLN A 249 -7.36 -4.45 -20.50
CA GLN A 249 -8.35 -5.50 -20.69
C GLN A 249 -8.39 -6.46 -19.49
N LEU A 250 -7.23 -6.95 -19.05
CA LEU A 250 -7.15 -7.87 -17.90
C LEU A 250 -7.70 -7.19 -16.62
N ALA A 251 -7.29 -5.94 -16.35
CA ALA A 251 -7.79 -5.17 -15.21
C ALA A 251 -9.31 -4.95 -15.28
N GLY A 252 -9.81 -4.56 -16.45
CA GLY A 252 -11.24 -4.32 -16.67
C GLY A 252 -12.10 -5.57 -16.54
N THR A 253 -11.61 -6.73 -17.01
CA THR A 253 -12.29 -8.01 -16.83
C THR A 253 -12.37 -8.39 -15.35
N MET A 254 -11.24 -8.30 -14.62
CA MET A 254 -11.23 -8.59 -13.17
C MET A 254 -12.16 -7.64 -12.41
N GLN A 255 -12.11 -6.34 -12.73
CA GLN A 255 -12.99 -5.32 -12.14
C GLN A 255 -14.46 -5.63 -12.35
N THR A 256 -14.84 -5.97 -13.58
CA THR A 256 -16.22 -6.32 -13.93
C THR A 256 -16.67 -7.55 -13.15
N HIS A 257 -15.86 -8.61 -13.15
CA HIS A 257 -16.17 -9.85 -12.45
C HIS A 257 -16.35 -9.62 -10.94
N LEU A 258 -15.44 -8.90 -10.29
CA LEU A 258 -15.52 -8.60 -8.85
C LEU A 258 -16.74 -7.75 -8.52
N SER A 259 -17.04 -6.74 -9.34
CA SER A 259 -18.23 -5.88 -9.17
C SER A 259 -19.53 -6.69 -9.27
N GLU A 260 -19.63 -7.63 -10.22
CA GLU A 260 -20.80 -8.51 -10.37
C GLU A 260 -21.01 -9.45 -9.18
N GLN A 261 -19.92 -9.84 -8.49
CA GLN A 261 -19.97 -10.63 -7.25
C GLN A 261 -20.14 -9.78 -5.98
N GLY A 262 -20.25 -8.45 -6.12
CA GLY A 262 -20.38 -7.53 -4.99
C GLY A 262 -19.08 -7.37 -4.17
N ALA A 263 -17.93 -7.78 -4.72
CA ALA A 263 -16.63 -7.64 -4.07
C ALA A 263 -16.03 -6.26 -4.34
N GLU A 264 -15.67 -5.49 -3.31
CA GLU A 264 -15.10 -4.15 -3.46
C GLU A 264 -13.58 -4.21 -3.55
N ILE A 265 -13.00 -3.70 -4.65
CA ILE A 265 -11.54 -3.63 -4.82
C ILE A 265 -10.94 -2.61 -3.85
N ALA A 266 -10.03 -3.08 -3.00
CA ALA A 266 -9.20 -2.22 -2.17
C ALA A 266 -7.94 -1.78 -2.92
N HIS A 267 -7.32 -2.71 -3.65
CA HIS A 267 -6.12 -2.47 -4.44
C HIS A 267 -5.90 -3.62 -5.45
N LEU A 268 -5.74 -3.28 -6.71
CA LEU A 268 -5.20 -4.13 -7.76
C LEU A 268 -4.00 -3.41 -8.37
N LYS A 269 -2.86 -4.09 -8.40
CA LYS A 269 -1.67 -3.67 -9.12
C LYS A 269 -1.20 -4.81 -9.99
N MET A 270 -0.93 -4.52 -11.27
CA MET A 270 -0.23 -5.48 -12.13
C MET A 270 1.04 -4.86 -12.69
N THR A 271 2.11 -5.64 -12.72
CA THR A 271 3.41 -5.24 -13.23
C THR A 271 3.87 -6.24 -14.28
N LEU A 272 4.07 -5.76 -15.51
CA LEU A 272 4.55 -6.55 -16.62
C LEU A 272 6.01 -6.20 -16.90
N SER A 273 6.86 -7.22 -16.84
CA SER A 273 8.29 -7.11 -17.14
C SER A 273 8.62 -7.95 -18.38
N PRO A 274 9.26 -7.40 -19.43
CA PRO A 274 9.64 -8.17 -20.62
C PRO A 274 10.67 -9.25 -20.29
N ASP A 275 10.59 -10.41 -20.98
CA ASP A 275 11.59 -11.49 -20.83
C ASP A 275 12.93 -11.11 -21.47
N THR A 276 12.87 -10.37 -22.58
CA THR A 276 14.02 -9.90 -23.35
C THR A 276 14.08 -8.38 -23.36
N GLY A 277 15.09 -7.81 -22.71
CA GLY A 277 15.32 -6.36 -22.66
C GLY A 277 16.53 -6.00 -21.80
N LEU A 278 17.31 -5.00 -22.22
CA LEU A 278 18.41 -4.41 -21.46
C LEU A 278 17.94 -3.11 -20.83
N GLY A 279 17.29 -3.19 -19.68
CA GLY A 279 16.78 -2.03 -18.94
C GLY A 279 15.53 -2.43 -18.19
N GLY A 280 15.46 -2.17 -16.88
CA GLY A 280 14.34 -2.55 -16.01
C GLY A 280 13.04 -1.78 -16.26
N ASP A 281 12.69 -1.57 -17.52
CA ASP A 281 11.45 -0.92 -17.95
C ASP A 281 10.28 -1.89 -17.73
N VAL A 282 9.23 -1.40 -17.09
CA VAL A 282 8.07 -2.19 -16.69
C VAL A 282 6.80 -1.42 -17.00
N ALA A 283 5.75 -2.12 -17.41
CA ALA A 283 4.42 -1.54 -17.45
C ALA A 283 3.69 -1.83 -16.14
N ILE A 284 3.10 -0.80 -15.53
CA ILE A 284 2.41 -0.90 -14.24
C ILE A 284 1.02 -0.29 -14.35
N ILE A 285 -0.01 -1.10 -14.16
CA ILE A 285 -1.41 -0.65 -14.06
C ILE A 285 -1.91 -0.80 -12.62
N ASN A 286 -2.70 0.18 -12.17
CA ASN A 286 -3.29 0.20 -10.85
C ASN A 286 -4.80 0.43 -10.93
N LEU A 287 -5.53 -0.18 -10.01
CA LEU A 287 -6.96 0.02 -9.83
C LEU A 287 -7.28 -0.03 -8.33
N VAL A 288 -7.87 1.03 -7.79
CA VAL A 288 -8.06 1.17 -6.34
C VAL A 288 -9.52 1.14 -5.90
N ARG A 289 -10.49 1.08 -6.83
CA ARG A 289 -11.93 1.06 -6.57
C ARG A 289 -12.67 0.44 -7.74
N ASN A 290 -13.87 -0.07 -7.52
CA ASN A 290 -14.69 -0.69 -8.56
C ASN A 290 -15.22 0.27 -9.63
N ASP A 291 -15.31 1.56 -9.33
CA ASP A 291 -15.82 2.59 -10.24
C ASP A 291 -14.74 3.53 -10.76
N PHE A 292 -13.48 3.13 -10.63
CA PHE A 292 -12.33 3.84 -11.16
C PHE A 292 -11.84 3.20 -12.45
N VAL A 293 -11.28 3.98 -13.37
CA VAL A 293 -10.68 3.42 -14.58
C VAL A 293 -9.31 2.86 -14.24
N PRO A 294 -8.96 1.63 -14.66
CA PRO A 294 -7.60 1.12 -14.53
C PRO A 294 -6.58 2.08 -15.12
N GLU A 295 -5.63 2.52 -14.29
CA GLU A 295 -4.73 3.59 -14.63
C GLU A 295 -3.29 3.10 -14.76
N LEU A 296 -2.68 3.44 -15.88
CA LEU A 296 -1.30 3.10 -16.15
C LEU A 296 -0.37 4.14 -15.54
N SER A 297 0.47 3.69 -14.61
CA SER A 297 1.48 4.52 -13.93
C SER A 297 2.86 4.46 -14.58
N ALA A 298 3.14 3.41 -15.35
CA ALA A 298 4.34 3.24 -16.18
C ALA A 298 3.97 2.37 -17.38
N ASP A 299 4.56 2.63 -18.54
CA ASP A 299 4.34 1.88 -19.79
C ASP A 299 5.67 1.38 -20.34
N LEU A 300 5.61 0.44 -21.28
CA LEU A 300 6.78 0.08 -22.08
C LEU A 300 6.88 1.01 -23.30
N ASP A 301 8.12 1.31 -23.72
CA ASP A 301 8.37 2.18 -24.87
C ASP A 301 8.14 1.46 -26.22
N ALA A 302 8.07 0.13 -26.22
CA ALA A 302 7.91 -0.69 -27.41
C ALA A 302 7.08 -1.96 -27.11
N PRO A 303 6.44 -2.54 -28.16
CA PRO A 303 5.86 -3.87 -28.10
C PRO A 303 6.84 -4.94 -27.63
N ILE A 304 6.31 -6.02 -27.06
CA ILE A 304 7.09 -7.16 -26.60
C ILE A 304 6.52 -8.48 -27.10
N GLU A 305 7.35 -9.50 -27.28
CA GLU A 305 6.92 -10.86 -27.64
C GLU A 305 6.47 -11.67 -26.41
N SER A 306 7.10 -11.44 -25.26
CA SER A 306 6.86 -12.20 -24.03
C SER A 306 7.29 -11.42 -22.78
N GLY A 307 6.69 -11.75 -21.65
CA GLY A 307 7.02 -11.15 -20.37
C GLY A 307 6.28 -11.75 -19.20
N GLN A 308 6.81 -11.55 -18.01
CA GLN A 308 6.20 -11.96 -16.75
C GLN A 308 5.29 -10.87 -16.20
N LEU A 309 4.03 -11.23 -15.97
CA LEU A 309 3.01 -10.41 -15.34
C LEU A 309 2.84 -10.83 -13.87
N ILE A 310 3.09 -9.92 -12.95
CA ILE A 310 2.79 -10.09 -11.53
C ILE A 310 1.50 -9.36 -11.21
N ILE A 311 0.55 -10.04 -10.56
CA ILE A 311 -0.76 -9.52 -10.17
C ILE A 311 -0.85 -9.51 -8.63
N ASN A 312 -1.16 -8.37 -8.05
CA ASN A 312 -1.43 -8.21 -6.62
C ASN A 312 -2.83 -7.65 -6.47
N LEU A 313 -3.76 -8.49 -6.02
CA LEU A 313 -5.17 -8.16 -5.85
C LEU A 313 -5.56 -8.29 -4.39
N ARG A 314 -6.21 -7.23 -3.90
CA ARG A 314 -6.79 -7.09 -2.56
C ARG A 314 -8.20 -6.54 -2.73
N ALA A 315 -9.19 -7.27 -2.28
CA ALA A 315 -10.59 -6.88 -2.37
C ALA A 315 -11.37 -7.45 -1.19
N GLU A 316 -12.46 -6.80 -0.78
CA GLU A 316 -13.38 -7.40 0.18
C GLU A 316 -14.20 -8.48 -0.53
N GLY A 317 -13.85 -9.74 -0.26
CA GLY A 317 -14.40 -10.90 -0.94
C GLY A 317 -13.66 -12.19 -0.56
N ASP A 318 -14.28 -13.33 -0.85
CA ASP A 318 -13.63 -14.64 -0.70
C ASP A 318 -12.40 -14.75 -1.63
N PRO A 319 -11.27 -15.34 -1.16
CA PRO A 319 -10.10 -15.58 -2.01
C PRO A 319 -10.42 -16.35 -3.29
N GLU A 320 -11.39 -17.26 -3.24
CA GLU A 320 -11.90 -18.01 -4.38
C GLU A 320 -12.54 -17.11 -5.43
N THR A 321 -13.26 -16.06 -5.01
CA THR A 321 -13.83 -15.04 -5.90
C THR A 321 -12.73 -14.24 -6.61
N LEU A 322 -11.66 -13.89 -5.89
CA LEU A 322 -10.50 -13.21 -6.48
C LEU A 322 -9.78 -14.13 -7.48
N CYS A 323 -9.64 -15.42 -7.16
CA CYS A 323 -9.07 -16.42 -8.07
C CYS A 323 -9.88 -16.52 -9.36
N ALA A 324 -11.20 -16.67 -9.23
CA ALA A 324 -12.10 -16.74 -10.39
C ALA A 324 -12.03 -15.49 -11.26
N ALA A 325 -11.87 -14.30 -10.65
CA ALA A 325 -11.69 -13.05 -11.39
C ALA A 325 -10.40 -13.05 -12.23
N VAL A 326 -9.28 -13.50 -11.65
CA VAL A 326 -7.99 -13.62 -12.36
C VAL A 326 -8.09 -14.66 -13.46
N GLU A 327 -8.56 -15.87 -13.16
CA GLU A 327 -8.71 -16.94 -14.16
C GLU A 327 -9.60 -16.52 -15.33
N THR A 328 -10.72 -15.83 -15.05
CA THR A 328 -11.59 -15.26 -16.08
C THR A 328 -10.85 -14.24 -16.94
N ALA A 329 -10.10 -13.32 -16.32
CA ALA A 329 -9.32 -12.34 -17.05
C ALA A 329 -8.28 -13.00 -17.97
N LEU A 330 -7.52 -13.98 -17.48
CA LEU A 330 -6.53 -14.72 -18.27
C LEU A 330 -7.18 -15.52 -19.42
N ALA A 331 -8.33 -16.17 -19.17
CA ALA A 331 -9.06 -16.90 -20.21
C ALA A 331 -9.61 -15.98 -21.31
N THR A 332 -9.82 -14.70 -20.99
CA THR A 332 -10.26 -13.67 -21.94
C THR A 332 -9.12 -12.83 -22.51
N ALA A 333 -7.86 -13.27 -22.36
CA ALA A 333 -6.72 -12.58 -22.96
C ALA A 333 -6.90 -12.39 -24.49
N PRO A 334 -6.30 -11.34 -25.09
CA PRO A 334 -6.39 -11.11 -26.54
C PRO A 334 -6.01 -12.34 -27.37
N ALA A 335 -6.67 -12.50 -28.53
CA ALA A 335 -6.36 -13.57 -29.45
C ALA A 335 -4.89 -13.51 -29.89
N GLY A 336 -4.19 -14.65 -29.85
CA GLY A 336 -2.75 -14.72 -30.14
C GLY A 336 -1.84 -14.49 -28.93
N LEU A 337 -2.39 -14.16 -27.76
CA LEU A 337 -1.65 -14.06 -26.50
C LEU A 337 -1.94 -15.26 -25.60
N ALA A 338 -0.93 -16.07 -25.31
CA ALA A 338 -1.00 -17.09 -24.28
C ALA A 338 -0.71 -16.47 -22.91
N ALA A 339 -1.57 -16.71 -21.94
CA ALA A 339 -1.38 -16.33 -20.54
C ALA A 339 -1.35 -17.57 -19.66
N THR A 340 -0.18 -17.94 -19.16
CA THR A 340 0.04 -19.17 -18.38
C THR A 340 0.27 -18.81 -16.92
N LEU A 341 -0.56 -19.34 -16.02
CA LEU A 341 -0.42 -19.12 -14.59
C LEU A 341 0.71 -19.99 -14.03
N ASP A 342 1.82 -19.37 -13.61
CA ASP A 342 2.99 -20.06 -13.06
C ASP A 342 2.90 -20.23 -11.55
N HIS A 343 2.44 -19.19 -10.87
CA HIS A 343 2.24 -19.17 -9.43
C HIS A 343 0.93 -18.49 -9.07
N LEU A 344 0.26 -19.03 -8.05
CA LEU A 344 -0.95 -18.47 -7.48
C LEU A 344 -0.95 -18.73 -5.98
N GLU A 345 -1.08 -17.67 -5.21
CA GLU A 345 -1.28 -17.67 -3.77
C GLU A 345 -2.53 -16.84 -3.47
N HIS A 346 -3.51 -17.42 -2.77
CA HIS A 346 -4.66 -16.68 -2.30
C HIS A 346 -5.08 -17.13 -0.90
N PHE A 347 -5.44 -16.18 -0.03
CA PHE A 347 -5.77 -16.47 1.36
C PHE A 347 -6.56 -15.33 2.02
N ARG A 348 -7.11 -15.62 3.20
CA ARG A 348 -7.61 -14.61 4.14
C ARG A 348 -6.52 -14.35 5.19
N PRO A 349 -6.20 -13.10 5.55
CA PRO A 349 -5.24 -12.83 6.61
C PRO A 349 -5.67 -13.48 7.91
N GLY A 350 -4.67 -13.90 8.68
CA GLY A 350 -4.90 -14.41 10.02
C GLY A 350 -5.27 -13.29 11.00
N LYS A 351 -5.76 -13.70 12.17
CA LYS A 351 -5.97 -12.80 13.31
C LYS A 351 -4.66 -12.08 13.67
N PRO A 352 -4.66 -10.75 13.83
CA PRO A 352 -3.50 -10.03 14.31
C PRO A 352 -3.14 -10.46 15.74
N GLU A 353 -1.92 -10.95 15.93
CA GLU A 353 -1.35 -11.34 17.21
C GLU A 353 -0.03 -10.57 17.42
N PRO A 354 -0.10 -9.33 17.95
CA PRO A 354 1.09 -8.51 18.12
C PRO A 354 2.13 -9.17 19.03
N THR A 355 3.41 -9.12 18.63
CA THR A 355 4.53 -9.59 19.46
C THR A 355 4.63 -8.75 20.75
N HIS A 356 4.37 -7.46 20.61
CA HIS A 356 4.32 -6.50 21.70
C HIS A 356 3.08 -5.64 21.54
N ARG A 357 2.49 -5.24 22.66
CA ARG A 357 1.50 -4.17 22.72
C ARG A 357 1.66 -3.42 24.03
N VAL A 358 2.10 -2.17 23.95
CA VAL A 358 2.19 -1.30 25.12
C VAL A 358 0.78 -0.88 25.50
N THR A 359 0.38 -1.15 26.74
CA THR A 359 -0.97 -0.83 27.27
C THR A 359 -0.96 0.39 28.19
N ASP A 360 0.21 0.83 28.63
CA ASP A 360 0.41 2.02 29.46
C ASP A 360 1.80 2.60 29.17
N LEU A 361 1.91 3.93 29.18
CA LEU A 361 3.14 4.70 28.92
C LEU A 361 3.92 5.05 30.19
N ALA A 362 3.52 4.53 31.34
CA ALA A 362 4.10 4.80 32.66
C ALA A 362 5.60 4.52 32.79
#